data_AF-A0A519XUJ9-F1
#
_entry.id   AF-A0A519XUJ9-F1
#
_cell.length_a   1.000
_cell.length_b   1.000
_cell.length_c   1.000
_cell.angle_alpha   90.00
_cell.angle_beta   90.00
_cell.angle_gamma   90.00
#
_symmetry.space_group_name_H-M   'P 1'
#
loop_
_entity.id
_entity.type
_entity.pdbx_description
1 polymer ?
#
loop_
_entity_poly.entity_id
_entity_poly.type
_entity_poly.pdbx_seq_one_letter_code
_entity_poly.pdbx_strand_id
1 'polypeptide(L)'
;FSHKEEQVRPGYYSVRLKRYNIKAELTATERVGFHQYTFPKSDAAHFVFDLQQGIGWDLATDTHIEKLNDSTLVGYRFSKGWAKDQRLYFAAVLSKPIREFSSVQVTDTLGNTTPAASGNRLKGIVTFATKEGEVVKLKVGISPVSTANAIANIRAEVPGWNFAKTTAQADAAWNQELQKVRIQADPARMKTFYTALYHTMVAPSIFNDHNGDYWGTDKKVHTNPGFTNLTTFSLWDTYRAAHPLFTLLQPQRVNDMVSTMLAIYQQQGKLPVWHLMANETDCMVGYSAVPVVVDAYLKGFKGFDANLAYEAVKATAMRDESGLKSVKALGFIPADSEVENVSKGLEYAIDD
;
A
#
# COMPACT_ATOMS: atom_id res chain seq x y z
N PHE A 1 3.23 -2.05 -25.36
CA PHE A 1 3.56 -0.61 -25.38
C PHE A 1 5.02 -0.45 -25.79
N SER A 2 5.61 0.74 -25.73
CA SER A 2 7.06 0.95 -25.95
C SER A 2 7.57 2.06 -25.04
N HIS A 3 8.79 1.92 -24.51
CA HIS A 3 9.44 2.95 -23.68
C HIS A 3 9.64 4.29 -24.42
N LYS A 4 9.62 4.30 -25.77
CA LYS A 4 9.68 5.53 -26.56
C LYS A 4 8.43 6.41 -26.41
N GLU A 5 7.31 5.81 -26.03
CA GLU A 5 6.00 6.47 -25.84
C GLU A 5 5.52 6.28 -24.40
N GLU A 6 6.48 6.26 -23.47
CA GLU A 6 6.27 6.16 -22.04
C GLU A 6 6.98 7.32 -21.34
N GLN A 7 6.34 7.90 -20.33
CA GLN A 7 6.91 8.96 -19.52
C GLN A 7 6.65 8.65 -18.05
N VAL A 8 7.68 8.83 -17.23
CA VAL A 8 7.64 8.56 -15.79
C VAL A 8 8.36 9.69 -15.06
N ARG A 9 7.72 10.23 -14.02
CA ARG A 9 8.32 11.13 -13.03
C ARG A 9 7.55 11.01 -11.71
N PRO A 10 8.10 11.47 -10.58
CA PRO A 10 7.40 11.41 -9.30
C PRO A 10 5.99 12.02 -9.40
N GLY A 11 4.97 11.23 -9.03
CA GLY A 11 3.57 11.64 -9.09
C GLY A 11 2.90 11.62 -10.47
N TYR A 12 3.56 11.16 -11.54
CA TYR A 12 2.95 11.06 -12.88
C TYR A 12 3.52 9.91 -13.74
N TYR A 13 2.61 9.19 -14.40
CA TYR A 13 2.93 8.18 -15.39
C TYR A 13 2.09 8.37 -16.65
N SER A 14 2.66 8.15 -17.84
CA SER A 14 1.92 8.15 -19.10
C SER A 14 2.46 7.10 -20.06
N VAL A 15 1.56 6.44 -20.79
CA VAL A 15 1.93 5.45 -21.81
C VAL A 15 0.93 5.36 -22.97
N ARG A 16 1.42 5.07 -24.18
CA ARG A 16 0.57 4.71 -25.32
C ARG A 16 0.27 3.21 -25.36
N LEU A 17 -1.01 2.87 -25.21
CA LEU A 17 -1.54 1.52 -25.42
C LEU A 17 -1.74 1.26 -26.92
N LYS A 18 -0.65 0.91 -27.62
CA LYS A 18 -0.59 0.80 -29.08
C LYS A 18 -1.73 -0.02 -29.71
N ARG A 19 -2.04 -1.19 -29.13
CA ARG A 19 -3.10 -2.09 -29.63
C ARG A 19 -4.46 -1.39 -29.72
N TYR A 20 -4.75 -0.48 -28.79
CA TYR A 20 -6.06 0.17 -28.66
C TYR A 20 -6.05 1.62 -29.13
N ASN A 21 -4.88 2.14 -29.52
CA ASN A 21 -4.70 3.56 -29.84
C ASN A 21 -5.14 4.51 -28.71
N ILE A 22 -4.97 4.11 -27.44
CA ILE A 22 -5.36 4.88 -26.25
C ILE A 22 -4.11 5.43 -25.55
N LYS A 23 -4.11 6.71 -25.18
CA LYS A 23 -3.09 7.27 -24.27
C LYS A 23 -3.63 7.17 -22.84
N ALA A 24 -2.88 6.54 -21.94
CA ALA A 24 -3.20 6.46 -20.52
C ALA A 24 -2.27 7.38 -19.74
N GLU A 25 -2.82 8.14 -18.80
CA GLU A 25 -2.09 9.07 -17.93
C GLU A 25 -2.60 8.89 -16.49
N LEU A 26 -1.68 8.79 -15.53
CA LEU A 26 -1.96 8.46 -14.14
C LEU A 26 -1.26 9.45 -13.21
N THR A 27 -1.95 9.85 -12.15
CA THR A 27 -1.42 10.57 -10.99
C THR A 27 -2.16 10.06 -9.74
N ALA A 28 -1.76 10.49 -8.54
CA ALA A 28 -2.37 10.04 -7.31
C ALA A 28 -2.31 11.10 -6.21
N THR A 29 -3.27 11.02 -5.29
CA THR A 29 -3.18 11.56 -3.93
C THR A 29 -2.86 10.43 -2.96
N GLU A 30 -2.95 10.64 -1.65
CA GLU A 30 -2.59 9.64 -0.63
C GLU A 30 -3.42 8.34 -0.75
N ARG A 31 -4.71 8.45 -1.08
CA ARG A 31 -5.66 7.31 -1.10
C ARG A 31 -6.45 7.17 -2.40
N VAL A 32 -6.20 8.05 -3.39
CA VAL A 32 -6.97 8.11 -4.63
C VAL A 32 -6.05 8.11 -5.86
N GLY A 33 -6.22 7.11 -6.72
CA GLY A 33 -5.66 7.12 -8.07
C GLY A 33 -6.53 8.01 -8.98
N PHE A 34 -5.91 8.91 -9.73
CA PHE A 34 -6.60 9.72 -10.72
C PHE A 34 -6.04 9.43 -12.12
N HIS A 35 -6.92 8.95 -13.00
CA HIS A 35 -6.59 8.45 -14.32
C HIS A 35 -7.22 9.35 -15.38
N GLN A 36 -6.52 9.49 -16.50
CA GLN A 36 -6.98 10.16 -17.70
C GLN A 36 -6.65 9.29 -18.91
N TYR A 37 -7.65 9.01 -19.74
CA TYR A 37 -7.51 8.18 -20.94
C TYR A 37 -8.00 8.94 -22.16
N THR A 38 -7.14 9.08 -23.17
CA THR A 38 -7.51 9.66 -24.48
C THR A 38 -7.86 8.55 -25.45
N PHE A 39 -9.12 8.47 -25.86
CA PHE A 39 -9.66 7.42 -26.71
C PHE A 39 -9.72 7.85 -28.19
N PRO A 40 -9.59 6.91 -29.15
CA PRO A 40 -10.06 7.12 -30.51
C PRO A 40 -11.60 7.13 -30.55
N LYS A 41 -12.20 7.51 -31.68
CA LYS A 41 -13.65 7.36 -31.87
C LYS A 41 -14.06 5.88 -31.73
N SER A 42 -15.07 5.61 -30.89
CA SER A 42 -15.66 4.27 -30.74
C SER A 42 -17.10 4.35 -30.23
N ASP A 43 -17.98 3.52 -30.78
CA ASP A 43 -19.35 3.35 -30.27
C ASP A 43 -19.40 2.38 -29.07
N ALA A 44 -18.30 1.69 -28.75
CA ALA A 44 -18.18 0.77 -27.63
C ALA A 44 -16.73 0.79 -27.09
N ALA A 45 -16.36 1.86 -26.39
CA ALA A 45 -15.15 1.91 -25.57
C ALA A 45 -15.41 1.28 -24.21
N HIS A 46 -14.37 0.70 -23.60
CA HIS A 46 -14.49 -0.03 -22.35
C HIS A 46 -13.46 0.36 -21.29
N PHE A 47 -13.88 0.33 -20.03
CA PHE A 47 -12.99 0.07 -18.91
C PHE A 47 -13.27 -1.33 -18.36
N VAL A 48 -12.19 -2.06 -18.07
CA VAL A 48 -12.25 -3.40 -17.47
C VAL A 48 -11.65 -3.33 -16.08
N PHE A 49 -12.45 -3.69 -15.07
CA PHE A 49 -12.05 -3.85 -13.68
C PHE A 49 -11.80 -5.33 -13.43
N ASP A 50 -10.53 -5.74 -13.46
CA ASP A 50 -10.14 -7.14 -13.26
C ASP A 50 -9.86 -7.39 -11.77
N LEU A 51 -10.85 -7.95 -11.06
CA LEU A 51 -10.71 -8.27 -9.64
C LEU A 51 -10.11 -9.67 -9.41
N GLN A 52 -10.02 -10.49 -10.47
CA GLN A 52 -9.31 -11.76 -10.45
C GLN A 52 -7.79 -11.55 -10.34
N GLN A 53 -7.25 -10.53 -11.02
CA GLN A 53 -5.81 -10.31 -11.14
C GLN A 53 -5.13 -10.23 -9.76
N GLY A 54 -4.01 -10.93 -9.62
CA GLY A 54 -3.09 -10.88 -8.48
C GLY A 54 -1.64 -11.00 -8.93
N ILE A 55 -0.69 -10.68 -8.06
CA ILE A 55 0.76 -10.74 -8.34
C ILE A 55 1.42 -11.75 -7.40
N GLY A 56 2.27 -12.62 -7.95
CA GLY A 56 2.98 -13.63 -7.16
C GLY A 56 2.02 -14.61 -6.50
N TRP A 57 2.00 -14.63 -5.17
CA TRP A 57 1.14 -15.52 -4.38
C TRP A 57 -0.25 -14.93 -4.07
N ASP A 58 -0.53 -13.69 -4.50
CA ASP A 58 -1.81 -13.05 -4.23
C ASP A 58 -2.94 -13.62 -5.10
N LEU A 59 -3.94 -14.19 -4.45
CA LEU A 59 -5.09 -14.87 -5.04
C LEU A 59 -6.38 -14.30 -4.46
N ALA A 60 -7.26 -13.80 -5.34
CA ALA A 60 -8.59 -13.36 -4.95
C ALA A 60 -9.38 -14.51 -4.30
N THR A 61 -10.01 -14.24 -3.16
CA THR A 61 -10.81 -15.19 -2.39
C THR A 61 -12.29 -14.87 -2.45
N ASP A 62 -12.62 -13.58 -2.34
CA ASP A 62 -13.96 -13.05 -2.54
C ASP A 62 -13.85 -11.64 -3.09
N THR A 63 -14.64 -11.33 -4.10
CA THR A 63 -14.65 -10.04 -4.77
C THR A 63 -16.06 -9.69 -5.14
N HIS A 64 -16.34 -8.39 -5.20
CA HIS A 64 -17.65 -7.86 -5.55
C HIS A 64 -17.49 -6.57 -6.33
N ILE A 65 -18.37 -6.33 -7.30
CA ILE A 65 -18.47 -5.05 -7.99
C ILE A 65 -19.91 -4.79 -8.43
N GLU A 66 -20.39 -3.58 -8.16
CA GLU A 66 -21.72 -3.14 -8.54
C GLU A 66 -21.73 -1.69 -9.03
N LYS A 67 -22.76 -1.36 -9.81
CA LYS A 67 -23.01 -0.01 -10.28
C LYS A 67 -23.90 0.72 -9.29
N LEU A 68 -23.31 1.63 -8.52
CA LEU A 68 -24.01 2.44 -7.52
C LEU A 68 -24.93 3.49 -8.17
N ASN A 69 -24.47 4.12 -9.26
CA ASN A 69 -25.24 5.09 -10.02
C ASN A 69 -24.73 5.20 -11.48
N ASP A 70 -25.14 6.23 -12.20
CA ASP A 70 -24.79 6.43 -13.61
C ASP A 70 -23.29 6.64 -13.87
N SER A 71 -22.46 6.90 -12.87
CA SER A 71 -21.05 7.25 -13.03
C SER A 71 -20.13 6.61 -11.99
N THR A 72 -20.68 5.86 -11.04
CA THR A 72 -19.94 5.31 -9.90
C THR A 72 -20.12 3.79 -9.80
N LEU A 73 -19.00 3.08 -9.72
CA LEU A 73 -18.94 1.70 -9.28
C LEU A 73 -18.37 1.63 -7.86
N VAL A 74 -18.81 0.63 -7.10
CA VAL A 74 -18.24 0.29 -5.79
C VAL A 74 -18.01 -1.21 -5.71
N GLY A 75 -17.11 -1.62 -4.82
CA GLY A 75 -16.83 -3.03 -4.65
C GLY A 75 -15.73 -3.30 -3.65
N TYR A 76 -15.33 -4.56 -3.60
CA TYR A 76 -14.20 -4.99 -2.80
C TYR A 76 -13.44 -6.12 -3.48
N ARG A 77 -12.18 -6.26 -3.10
CA ARG A 77 -11.34 -7.41 -3.41
C ARG A 77 -10.71 -7.90 -2.13
N PHE A 78 -11.09 -9.09 -1.72
CA PHE A 78 -10.44 -9.83 -0.66
C PHE A 78 -9.53 -10.88 -1.28
N SER A 79 -8.37 -11.07 -0.69
CA SER A 79 -7.37 -11.98 -1.22
C SER A 79 -6.48 -12.58 -0.13
N LYS A 80 -5.80 -13.66 -0.49
CA LYS A 80 -4.78 -14.30 0.32
C LYS A 80 -3.51 -14.49 -0.51
N GLY A 81 -2.37 -14.49 0.14
CA GLY A 81 -1.08 -14.75 -0.49
C GLY A 81 0.01 -14.65 0.56
N TRP A 82 0.97 -13.74 0.35
CA TRP A 82 1.96 -13.42 1.38
C TRP A 82 1.29 -12.93 2.67
N ALA A 83 0.36 -11.97 2.55
CA ALA A 83 -0.58 -11.63 3.60
C ALA A 83 -1.80 -12.57 3.55
N LYS A 84 -2.19 -13.14 4.69
CA LYS A 84 -3.16 -14.26 4.76
C LYS A 84 -4.63 -13.85 4.57
N ASP A 85 -5.01 -12.65 5.01
CA ASP A 85 -6.36 -12.09 4.86
C ASP A 85 -6.27 -10.60 4.53
N GLN A 86 -6.16 -10.28 3.24
CA GLN A 86 -6.12 -8.91 2.72
C GLN A 86 -7.53 -8.47 2.37
N ARG A 87 -7.94 -7.30 2.88
CA ARG A 87 -9.24 -6.72 2.59
C ARG A 87 -9.09 -5.31 2.05
N LEU A 88 -9.62 -5.08 0.85
CA LEU A 88 -9.59 -3.77 0.21
C LEU A 88 -10.93 -3.48 -0.44
N TYR A 89 -11.51 -2.35 -0.04
CA TYR A 89 -12.70 -1.78 -0.65
C TYR A 89 -12.29 -0.70 -1.64
N PHE A 90 -13.11 -0.48 -2.67
CA PHE A 90 -12.88 0.58 -3.64
C PHE A 90 -14.16 1.29 -4.06
N ALA A 91 -13.99 2.52 -4.54
CA ALA A 91 -14.97 3.26 -5.30
C ALA A 91 -14.32 3.80 -6.57
N ALA A 92 -15.00 3.68 -7.70
CA ALA A 92 -14.51 4.10 -9.00
C ALA A 92 -15.52 5.07 -9.64
N VAL A 93 -15.15 6.34 -9.78
CA VAL A 93 -16.02 7.40 -10.31
C VAL A 93 -15.51 7.81 -11.68
N LEU A 94 -16.38 7.79 -12.69
CA LEU A 94 -16.09 8.17 -14.08
C LEU A 94 -16.53 9.61 -14.36
N SER A 95 -15.79 10.30 -15.24
CA SER A 95 -16.17 11.65 -15.68
C SER A 95 -17.32 11.66 -16.71
N LYS A 96 -17.85 10.48 -17.06
CA LYS A 96 -18.87 10.27 -18.07
C LYS A 96 -19.88 9.23 -17.59
N PRO A 97 -21.18 9.37 -17.94
CA PRO A 97 -22.17 8.35 -17.65
C PRO A 97 -21.82 7.00 -18.29
N ILE A 98 -22.04 5.94 -17.51
CA ILE A 98 -21.97 4.53 -17.87
C ILE A 98 -23.18 4.21 -18.73
N ARG A 99 -22.94 3.85 -20.01
CA ARG A 99 -24.03 3.40 -20.90
C ARG A 99 -24.51 2.00 -20.51
N GLU A 100 -23.56 1.13 -20.24
CA GLU A 100 -23.82 -0.27 -19.87
C GLU A 100 -22.75 -0.74 -18.88
N PHE A 101 -23.17 -1.56 -17.93
CA PHE A 101 -22.29 -2.24 -16.99
C PHE A 101 -22.64 -3.72 -16.98
N SER A 102 -21.64 -4.56 -17.19
CA SER A 102 -21.73 -5.99 -16.99
C SER A 102 -20.68 -6.45 -15.99
N SER A 103 -21.04 -7.42 -15.17
CA SER A 103 -20.11 -8.08 -14.25
C SER A 103 -20.19 -9.57 -14.48
N VAL A 104 -19.03 -10.19 -14.65
CA VAL A 104 -18.89 -11.58 -15.07
C VAL A 104 -17.84 -12.32 -14.26
N GLN A 105 -18.05 -13.61 -14.05
CA GLN A 105 -17.08 -14.51 -13.45
C GLN A 105 -16.50 -15.43 -14.51
N VAL A 106 -15.16 -15.54 -14.55
CA VAL A 106 -14.47 -16.45 -15.46
C VAL A 106 -14.58 -17.88 -14.93
N THR A 107 -15.14 -18.79 -15.73
CA THR A 107 -15.48 -20.16 -15.31
C THR A 107 -14.39 -21.17 -15.59
N ASP A 108 -13.52 -20.93 -16.58
CA ASP A 108 -12.46 -21.88 -16.98
C ASP A 108 -11.21 -21.17 -17.51
N THR A 109 -10.24 -21.94 -17.99
CA THR A 109 -8.98 -21.44 -18.56
C THR A 109 -9.12 -20.96 -20.01
N LEU A 110 -10.23 -21.29 -20.68
CA LEU A 110 -10.54 -20.85 -22.05
C LEU A 110 -11.12 -19.43 -22.07
N GLY A 111 -11.46 -18.89 -20.89
CA GLY A 111 -12.01 -17.55 -20.75
C GLY A 111 -13.53 -17.50 -20.87
N ASN A 112 -14.22 -18.63 -20.73
CA ASN A 112 -15.68 -18.63 -20.64
C ASN A 112 -16.13 -17.87 -19.39
N THR A 113 -17.28 -17.21 -19.50
CA THR A 113 -17.79 -16.35 -18.43
C THR A 113 -19.29 -16.52 -18.20
N THR A 114 -19.72 -16.32 -16.95
CA THR A 114 -21.14 -16.21 -16.58
C THR A 114 -21.42 -14.89 -15.85
N PRO A 115 -22.62 -14.31 -15.95
CA PRO A 115 -22.98 -13.12 -15.17
C PRO A 115 -22.83 -13.38 -13.66
N ALA A 116 -22.18 -12.47 -12.96
CA ALA A 116 -21.97 -12.56 -11.51
C ALA A 116 -21.73 -11.18 -10.91
N ALA A 117 -22.28 -10.90 -9.73
CA ALA A 117 -21.95 -9.70 -8.96
C ALA A 117 -20.80 -9.94 -7.96
N SER A 118 -20.55 -11.20 -7.61
CA SER A 118 -19.47 -11.62 -6.71
C SER A 118 -18.80 -12.91 -7.18
N GLY A 119 -17.57 -13.15 -6.73
CA GLY A 119 -16.81 -14.35 -7.05
C GLY A 119 -15.31 -14.19 -6.80
N ASN A 120 -14.51 -15.20 -7.12
CA ASN A 120 -13.05 -15.13 -6.97
C ASN A 120 -12.32 -14.93 -8.31
N ARG A 121 -13.05 -14.90 -9.43
CA ARG A 121 -12.53 -14.63 -10.78
C ARG A 121 -13.38 -13.57 -11.50
N LEU A 122 -13.71 -12.50 -10.78
CA LEU A 122 -14.68 -11.49 -11.21
C LEU A 122 -14.04 -10.41 -12.10
N LYS A 123 -14.77 -9.98 -13.12
CA LYS A 123 -14.43 -8.82 -13.95
C LYS A 123 -15.66 -7.93 -14.14
N GLY A 124 -15.49 -6.63 -13.91
CA GLY A 124 -16.49 -5.62 -14.27
C GLY A 124 -16.12 -4.95 -15.59
N ILE A 125 -17.11 -4.75 -16.47
CA ILE A 125 -16.94 -4.13 -17.78
C ILE A 125 -17.89 -2.94 -17.87
N VAL A 126 -17.31 -1.76 -18.02
CA VAL A 126 -18.06 -0.51 -18.23
C VAL A 126 -17.96 -0.15 -19.70
N THR A 127 -19.10 0.11 -20.34
CA THR A 127 -19.17 0.49 -21.75
C THR A 127 -19.69 1.92 -21.91
N PHE A 128 -19.08 2.66 -22.83
CA PHE A 128 -19.48 4.01 -23.23
C PHE A 128 -19.06 4.30 -24.68
N ALA A 129 -19.61 5.36 -25.28
CA ALA A 129 -19.16 5.85 -26.58
C ALA A 129 -18.08 6.94 -26.40
N THR A 130 -17.23 7.13 -27.41
CA THR A 130 -16.16 8.13 -27.43
C THR A 130 -16.04 8.76 -28.82
N LYS A 131 -15.72 10.06 -28.85
CA LYS A 131 -15.30 10.78 -30.05
C LYS A 131 -13.78 10.67 -30.23
N GLU A 132 -13.29 11.02 -31.42
CA GLU A 132 -11.86 11.06 -31.68
C GLU A 132 -11.16 12.03 -30.73
N GLY A 133 -10.15 11.55 -30.01
CA GLY A 133 -9.41 12.34 -29.03
C GLY A 133 -10.19 12.64 -27.75
N GLU A 134 -11.34 11.99 -27.51
CA GLU A 134 -12.12 12.23 -26.30
C GLU A 134 -11.36 11.75 -25.06
N VAL A 135 -11.31 12.61 -24.04
CA VAL A 135 -10.65 12.33 -22.78
C VAL A 135 -11.67 11.88 -21.74
N VAL A 136 -11.57 10.63 -21.31
CA VAL A 136 -12.39 10.06 -20.23
C VAL A 136 -11.52 9.89 -19.00
N LYS A 137 -11.99 10.41 -17.86
CA LYS A 137 -11.26 10.38 -16.59
C LYS A 137 -11.91 9.43 -15.60
N LEU A 138 -11.09 8.85 -14.72
CA LEU A 138 -11.52 7.90 -13.69
C LEU A 138 -10.80 8.23 -12.39
N LYS A 139 -11.53 8.33 -11.28
CA LYS A 139 -10.97 8.40 -9.93
C LYS A 139 -11.23 7.08 -9.23
N VAL A 140 -10.20 6.48 -8.64
CA VAL A 140 -10.32 5.24 -7.87
C VAL A 140 -9.83 5.51 -6.45
N GLY A 141 -10.77 5.56 -5.51
CA GLY A 141 -10.46 5.61 -4.08
C GLY A 141 -10.41 4.20 -3.52
N ILE A 142 -9.48 3.95 -2.61
CA ILE A 142 -9.36 2.68 -1.89
C ILE A 142 -9.56 2.89 -0.39
N SER A 143 -9.96 1.85 0.32
CA SER A 143 -10.16 1.86 1.77
C SER A 143 -9.91 0.47 2.37
N PRO A 144 -9.23 0.38 3.54
CA PRO A 144 -9.15 -0.87 4.29
C PRO A 144 -10.45 -1.20 5.06
N VAL A 145 -11.43 -0.29 5.11
CA VAL A 145 -12.61 -0.41 5.99
C VAL A 145 -13.91 -0.61 5.21
N SER A 146 -14.21 0.22 4.20
CA SER A 146 -15.50 0.16 3.51
C SER A 146 -15.55 0.90 2.17
N THR A 147 -16.56 0.58 1.34
CA THR A 147 -16.86 1.36 0.13
C THR A 147 -17.30 2.80 0.45
N ALA A 148 -17.97 3.02 1.58
CA ALA A 148 -18.35 4.35 2.04
C ALA A 148 -17.12 5.23 2.32
N ASN A 149 -16.11 4.67 2.98
CA ASN A 149 -14.85 5.36 3.22
C ASN A 149 -14.05 5.55 1.93
N ALA A 150 -14.05 4.59 1.00
CA ALA A 150 -13.43 4.78 -0.31
C ALA A 150 -14.04 5.97 -1.07
N ILE A 151 -15.37 6.15 -1.00
CA ILE A 151 -16.06 7.34 -1.56
C ILE A 151 -15.65 8.61 -0.80
N ALA A 152 -15.59 8.56 0.55
CA ALA A 152 -15.20 9.69 1.37
C ALA A 152 -13.75 10.15 1.06
N ASN A 153 -12.82 9.23 0.84
CA ASN A 153 -11.45 9.51 0.42
C ASN A 153 -11.42 10.28 -0.90
N ILE A 154 -12.22 9.87 -1.91
CA ILE A 154 -12.34 10.61 -3.18
C ILE A 154 -12.84 12.04 -2.96
N ARG A 155 -13.87 12.21 -2.13
CA ARG A 155 -14.48 13.52 -1.86
C ARG A 155 -13.51 14.46 -1.14
N ALA A 156 -12.74 13.93 -0.19
CA ALA A 156 -11.77 14.69 0.59
C ALA A 156 -10.56 15.11 -0.26
N GLU A 157 -9.98 14.19 -1.02
CA GLU A 157 -8.68 14.41 -1.67
C GLU A 157 -8.82 14.94 -3.11
N VAL A 158 -9.82 14.48 -3.87
CA VAL A 158 -10.00 14.83 -5.29
C VAL A 158 -11.47 15.13 -5.62
N PRO A 159 -12.08 16.20 -5.07
CA PRO A 159 -13.48 16.53 -5.34
C PRO A 159 -13.73 16.95 -6.80
N GLY A 160 -12.78 17.65 -7.43
CA GLY A 160 -12.89 18.16 -8.81
C GLY A 160 -12.26 17.27 -9.89
N TRP A 161 -12.38 17.64 -11.17
CA TRP A 161 -11.86 16.86 -12.31
C TRP A 161 -10.58 17.43 -12.95
N ASN A 162 -9.85 18.27 -12.22
CA ASN A 162 -8.63 18.90 -12.72
C ASN A 162 -7.40 17.99 -12.54
N PHE A 163 -7.17 17.14 -13.53
CA PHE A 163 -6.05 16.20 -13.57
C PHE A 163 -4.69 16.92 -13.54
N ALA A 164 -4.56 18.04 -14.27
CA ALA A 164 -3.32 18.82 -14.28
C ALA A 164 -3.01 19.41 -12.89
N LYS A 165 -4.02 19.92 -12.19
CA LYS A 165 -3.87 20.40 -10.80
C LYS A 165 -3.41 19.27 -9.87
N THR A 166 -4.03 18.10 -9.96
CA THR A 166 -3.66 16.94 -9.11
C THR A 166 -2.22 16.50 -9.40
N THR A 167 -1.85 16.43 -10.68
CA THR A 167 -0.47 16.16 -11.10
C THR A 167 0.52 17.18 -10.56
N ALA A 168 0.18 18.48 -10.61
CA ALA A 168 1.03 19.54 -10.08
C ALA A 168 1.15 19.49 -8.54
N GLN A 169 0.09 19.11 -7.84
CA GLN A 169 0.11 18.90 -6.39
C GLN A 169 1.00 17.71 -6.01
N ALA A 170 0.91 16.60 -6.75
CA ALA A 170 1.78 15.44 -6.54
C ALA A 170 3.25 15.78 -6.81
N ASP A 171 3.55 16.52 -7.88
CA ASP A 171 4.90 17.00 -8.19
C ASP A 171 5.45 17.92 -7.09
N ALA A 172 4.63 18.85 -6.60
CA ALA A 172 5.00 19.74 -5.50
C ALA A 172 5.26 18.98 -4.20
N ALA A 173 4.44 17.98 -3.86
CA ALA A 173 4.64 17.13 -2.69
C ALA A 173 5.96 16.35 -2.79
N TRP A 174 6.25 15.75 -3.95
CA TRP A 174 7.54 15.09 -4.17
C TRP A 174 8.73 16.04 -4.09
N ASN A 175 8.61 17.25 -4.63
CA ASN A 175 9.65 18.26 -4.52
C ASN A 175 9.86 18.72 -3.07
N GLN A 176 8.81 18.80 -2.24
CA GLN A 176 8.93 19.07 -0.80
C GLN A 176 9.72 17.98 -0.07
N GLU A 177 9.53 16.72 -0.45
CA GLU A 177 10.23 15.59 0.14
C GLU A 177 11.68 15.48 -0.33
N LEU A 178 11.92 15.53 -1.65
CA LEU A 178 13.25 15.36 -2.22
C LEU A 178 14.18 16.54 -1.90
N GLN A 179 13.66 17.75 -1.74
CA GLN A 179 14.49 18.92 -1.43
C GLN A 179 15.06 18.95 0.00
N LYS A 180 14.64 18.01 0.88
CA LYS A 180 15.19 17.86 2.23
C LYS A 180 16.69 17.55 2.22
N VAL A 181 17.20 16.98 1.12
CA VAL A 181 18.63 16.81 0.90
C VAL A 181 19.04 17.50 -0.39
N ARG A 182 20.04 18.39 -0.30
CA ARG A 182 20.62 19.09 -1.43
C ARG A 182 22.05 18.60 -1.63
N ILE A 183 22.33 18.10 -2.82
CA ILE A 183 23.66 17.64 -3.21
C ILE A 183 24.15 18.40 -4.44
N GLN A 184 25.47 18.50 -4.60
CA GLN A 184 26.10 19.05 -5.80
C GLN A 184 26.91 17.93 -6.47
N ALA A 185 26.49 17.50 -7.65
CA ALA A 185 27.13 16.45 -8.43
C ALA A 185 26.81 16.61 -9.93
N ASP A 186 27.44 15.79 -10.78
CA ASP A 186 27.08 15.70 -12.19
C ASP A 186 25.66 15.12 -12.40
N PRO A 187 25.02 15.35 -13.57
CA PRO A 187 23.63 14.92 -13.80
C PRO A 187 23.37 13.42 -13.60
N ALA A 188 24.35 12.55 -13.86
CA ALA A 188 24.18 11.11 -13.69
C ALA A 188 24.11 10.73 -12.21
N ARG A 189 25.01 11.28 -11.39
CA ARG A 189 24.99 11.10 -9.93
C ARG A 189 23.75 11.73 -9.29
N MET A 190 23.34 12.90 -9.74
CA MET A 190 22.10 13.55 -9.29
C MET A 190 20.87 12.64 -9.54
N LYS A 191 20.79 12.04 -10.74
CA LYS A 191 19.71 11.11 -11.08
C LYS A 191 19.71 9.89 -10.15
N THR A 192 20.85 9.23 -9.98
CA THR A 192 20.99 8.07 -9.07
C THR A 192 20.57 8.43 -7.65
N PHE A 193 21.05 9.55 -7.13
CA PHE A 193 20.77 9.99 -5.77
C PHE A 193 19.26 10.27 -5.55
N TYR A 194 18.64 11.09 -6.39
CA TYR A 194 17.23 11.44 -6.21
C TYR A 194 16.28 10.29 -6.54
N THR A 195 16.65 9.38 -7.44
CA THR A 195 15.89 8.14 -7.63
C THR A 195 15.99 7.23 -6.41
N ALA A 196 17.17 7.07 -5.80
CA ALA A 196 17.33 6.31 -4.58
C ALA A 196 16.53 6.94 -3.42
N LEU A 197 16.63 8.26 -3.23
CA LEU A 197 15.89 8.99 -2.21
C LEU A 197 14.36 8.84 -2.39
N TYR A 198 13.87 8.96 -3.63
CA TYR A 198 12.47 8.68 -3.97
C TYR A 198 12.05 7.27 -3.54
N HIS A 199 12.86 6.24 -3.83
CA HIS A 199 12.57 4.86 -3.43
C HIS A 199 12.55 4.65 -1.92
N THR A 200 13.23 5.48 -1.12
CA THR A 200 13.12 5.39 0.34
C THR A 200 11.78 5.90 0.88
N MET A 201 11.00 6.64 0.08
CA MET A 201 9.82 7.37 0.56
C MET A 201 8.49 6.81 0.05
N VAL A 202 8.52 5.73 -0.75
CA VAL A 202 7.29 5.05 -1.21
C VAL A 202 6.70 4.09 -0.18
N ALA A 203 7.45 3.76 0.88
CA ALA A 203 7.03 2.93 2.01
C ALA A 203 7.65 3.48 3.32
N PRO A 204 7.07 3.22 4.50
CA PRO A 204 5.79 2.52 4.73
C PRO A 204 4.58 3.32 4.21
N SER A 205 3.51 2.58 3.89
CA SER A 205 2.30 3.11 3.22
C SER A 205 1.23 3.48 4.23
N ILE A 206 0.48 4.54 3.97
CA ILE A 206 -0.71 4.89 4.76
C ILE A 206 -1.74 3.75 4.65
N PHE A 207 -2.26 3.30 5.79
CA PHE A 207 -3.23 2.22 5.92
C PHE A 207 -4.36 2.62 6.87
N ASN A 208 -4.89 3.83 6.68
CA ASN A 208 -6.15 4.29 7.25
C ASN A 208 -6.86 5.18 6.24
N ASP A 209 -8.18 5.30 6.39
CA ASP A 209 -9.00 6.23 5.61
C ASP A 209 -8.77 7.68 6.04
N HIS A 210 -9.27 8.64 5.24
CA HIS A 210 -9.16 10.06 5.53
C HIS A 210 -9.77 10.45 6.90
N ASN A 211 -10.79 9.71 7.35
CA ASN A 211 -11.41 9.89 8.66
C ASN A 211 -10.60 9.27 9.83
N GLY A 212 -9.48 8.62 9.54
CA GLY A 212 -8.61 7.96 10.52
C GLY A 212 -8.94 6.48 10.77
N ASP A 213 -10.02 5.94 10.22
CA ASP A 213 -10.40 4.53 10.46
C ASP A 213 -9.46 3.56 9.75
N TYR A 214 -9.15 2.44 10.40
CA TYR A 214 -8.36 1.37 9.79
C TYR A 214 -8.80 -0.03 10.23
N TRP A 215 -8.39 -1.02 9.44
CA TRP A 215 -8.55 -2.44 9.76
C TRP A 215 -7.30 -2.97 10.46
N GLY A 216 -7.43 -3.42 11.71
CA GLY A 216 -6.34 -3.88 12.55
C GLY A 216 -5.90 -5.33 12.27
N THR A 217 -4.76 -5.73 12.82
CA THR A 217 -4.28 -7.12 12.75
C THR A 217 -5.17 -8.09 13.52
N ASP A 218 -5.95 -7.57 14.47
CA ASP A 218 -7.01 -8.28 15.22
C ASP A 218 -8.30 -8.48 14.42
N LYS A 219 -8.31 -8.07 13.14
CA LYS A 219 -9.45 -8.16 12.21
C LYS A 219 -10.68 -7.38 12.68
N LYS A 220 -10.43 -6.22 13.30
CA LYS A 220 -11.46 -5.26 13.70
C LYS A 220 -11.20 -3.88 13.10
N VAL A 221 -12.25 -3.09 13.00
CA VAL A 221 -12.14 -1.68 12.64
C VAL A 221 -11.78 -0.89 13.89
N HIS A 222 -10.74 -0.08 13.79
CA HIS A 222 -10.31 0.87 14.80
C HIS A 222 -10.61 2.29 14.30
N THR A 223 -11.43 3.01 15.03
CA THR A 223 -11.95 4.32 14.60
C THR A 223 -11.05 5.44 15.08
N ASN A 224 -10.56 6.25 14.13
CA ASN A 224 -9.75 7.46 14.35
C ASN A 224 -8.84 7.42 15.60
N PRO A 225 -7.78 6.59 15.61
CA PRO A 225 -6.99 6.31 16.81
C PRO A 225 -6.09 7.47 17.27
N GLY A 226 -6.08 8.60 16.55
CA GLY A 226 -5.24 9.76 16.86
C GLY A 226 -3.81 9.70 16.30
N PHE A 227 -3.51 8.74 15.41
CA PHE A 227 -2.26 8.64 14.66
C PHE A 227 -2.54 8.12 13.23
N THR A 228 -1.59 8.32 12.31
CA THR A 228 -1.67 7.73 10.96
C THR A 228 -1.25 6.27 11.02
N ASN A 229 -2.18 5.35 10.81
CA ASN A 229 -1.87 3.93 10.77
C ASN A 229 -1.15 3.57 9.47
N LEU A 230 -0.11 2.75 9.54
CA LEU A 230 0.76 2.40 8.42
C LEU A 230 0.82 0.88 8.15
N THR A 231 1.26 0.51 6.95
CA THR A 231 1.61 -0.87 6.59
C THR A 231 2.89 -0.93 5.74
N THR A 232 3.30 -2.13 5.32
CA THR A 232 4.54 -2.39 4.57
C THR A 232 5.79 -2.12 5.42
N PHE A 233 5.91 -2.87 6.51
CA PHE A 233 7.09 -2.83 7.39
C PHE A 233 8.02 -4.01 7.08
N SER A 234 9.00 -3.80 6.21
CA SER A 234 10.04 -4.79 5.84
C SER A 234 11.22 -4.73 6.82
N LEU A 235 10.95 -5.01 8.09
CA LEU A 235 11.79 -4.52 9.18
C LEU A 235 13.20 -5.09 9.18
N TRP A 236 13.37 -6.36 8.82
CA TRP A 236 14.68 -7.00 8.69
C TRP A 236 15.64 -6.23 7.76
N ASP A 237 15.10 -5.53 6.74
CA ASP A 237 15.88 -4.64 5.88
C ASP A 237 15.93 -3.21 6.42
N THR A 238 14.75 -2.67 6.76
CA THR A 238 14.59 -1.22 6.95
C THR A 238 15.16 -0.71 8.27
N TYR A 239 15.30 -1.56 9.29
CA TYR A 239 15.92 -1.16 10.56
C TYR A 239 17.36 -0.67 10.38
N ARG A 240 18.07 -1.22 9.37
CA ARG A 240 19.51 -1.02 9.14
C ARG A 240 19.86 0.39 8.67
N ALA A 241 19.00 1.00 7.84
CA ALA A 241 19.31 2.27 7.19
C ALA A 241 18.08 3.14 6.92
N ALA A 242 16.95 2.57 6.50
CA ALA A 242 15.76 3.35 6.14
C ALA A 242 15.13 4.01 7.38
N HIS A 243 14.92 3.28 8.48
CA HIS A 243 14.41 3.87 9.72
C HIS A 243 15.38 4.90 10.34
N PRO A 244 16.70 4.64 10.42
CA PRO A 244 17.67 5.68 10.78
C PRO A 244 17.56 6.93 9.89
N LEU A 245 17.44 6.77 8.57
CA LEU A 245 17.23 7.88 7.63
C LEU A 245 15.92 8.63 7.92
N PHE A 246 14.83 7.92 8.26
CA PHE A 246 13.55 8.53 8.61
C PHE A 246 13.63 9.37 9.88
N THR A 247 14.46 9.02 10.85
CA THR A 247 14.68 9.90 12.03
C THR A 247 15.28 11.25 11.65
N LEU A 248 15.98 11.34 10.51
CA LEU A 248 16.58 12.57 10.01
C LEU A 248 15.66 13.33 9.04
N LEU A 249 15.06 12.62 8.07
CA LEU A 249 14.34 13.23 6.95
C LEU A 249 12.82 13.17 7.08
N GLN A 250 12.30 12.30 7.95
CA GLN A 250 10.87 12.10 8.16
C GLN A 250 10.46 12.16 9.65
N PRO A 251 11.01 13.08 10.47
CA PRO A 251 10.77 13.08 11.92
C PRO A 251 9.27 13.18 12.27
N GLN A 252 8.48 13.85 11.44
CA GLN A 252 7.03 13.98 11.61
C GLN A 252 6.28 12.64 11.46
N ARG A 253 6.86 11.65 10.77
CA ARG A 253 6.27 10.32 10.54
C ARG A 253 6.76 9.27 11.53
N VAL A 254 7.85 9.52 12.26
CA VAL A 254 8.45 8.53 13.18
C VAL A 254 7.46 8.14 14.27
N ASN A 255 6.73 9.11 14.84
CA ASN A 255 5.72 8.82 15.86
C ASN A 255 4.60 7.92 15.30
N ASP A 256 4.11 8.18 14.10
CA ASP A 256 3.10 7.35 13.44
C ASP A 256 3.61 5.92 13.18
N MET A 257 4.87 5.77 12.76
CA MET A 257 5.50 4.45 12.58
C MET A 257 5.55 3.67 13.89
N VAL A 258 6.03 4.29 14.98
CA VAL A 258 6.11 3.63 16.29
C VAL A 258 4.71 3.33 16.83
N SER A 259 3.79 4.31 16.83
CA SER A 259 2.41 4.11 17.27
C SER A 259 1.70 2.99 16.51
N THR A 260 1.97 2.85 15.20
CA THR A 260 1.47 1.71 14.41
C THR A 260 2.05 0.39 14.91
N MET A 261 3.36 0.30 15.16
CA MET A 261 3.99 -0.92 15.69
C MET A 261 3.44 -1.30 17.08
N LEU A 262 3.18 -0.32 17.95
CA LEU A 262 2.58 -0.54 19.26
C LEU A 262 1.12 -0.99 19.16
N ALA A 263 0.35 -0.41 18.24
CA ALA A 263 -1.02 -0.86 17.97
C ALA A 263 -1.05 -2.30 17.45
N ILE A 264 -0.13 -2.66 16.55
CA ILE A 264 0.06 -4.05 16.11
C ILE A 264 0.35 -4.96 17.30
N TYR A 265 1.27 -4.58 18.20
CA TYR A 265 1.54 -5.33 19.43
C TYR A 265 0.28 -5.56 20.27
N GLN A 266 -0.53 -4.53 20.52
CA GLN A 266 -1.77 -4.67 21.28
C GLN A 266 -2.79 -5.59 20.60
N GLN A 267 -2.78 -5.65 19.26
CA GLN A 267 -3.74 -6.40 18.45
C GLN A 267 -3.34 -7.87 18.22
N GLN A 268 -2.03 -8.16 18.15
CA GLN A 268 -1.51 -9.51 17.84
C GLN A 268 -0.61 -10.12 18.92
N GLY A 269 -0.27 -9.37 19.98
CA GLY A 269 0.54 -9.83 21.11
C GLY A 269 2.07 -9.77 20.91
N LYS A 270 2.54 -9.27 19.76
CA LYS A 270 3.98 -9.06 19.47
C LYS A 270 4.16 -7.87 18.53
N LEU A 271 5.29 -7.18 18.63
CA LEU A 271 5.71 -6.21 17.61
C LEU A 271 5.81 -6.91 16.23
N PRO A 272 5.61 -6.17 15.12
CA PRO A 272 5.65 -6.76 13.79
C PRO A 272 7.04 -7.29 13.43
N VAL A 273 7.09 -8.42 12.72
CA VAL A 273 8.32 -8.95 12.10
C VAL A 273 8.35 -8.50 10.63
N TRP A 274 7.33 -8.90 9.85
CA TRP A 274 6.99 -8.31 8.55
C TRP A 274 5.49 -8.04 8.50
N HIS A 275 5.11 -6.77 8.59
CA HIS A 275 3.69 -6.42 8.53
C HIS A 275 3.27 -5.99 7.12
N LEU A 276 2.24 -6.67 6.59
CA LEU A 276 1.66 -6.42 5.28
C LEU A 276 0.13 -6.44 5.34
N MET A 277 -0.51 -5.31 5.01
CA MET A 277 -1.97 -5.19 4.85
C MET A 277 -2.75 -5.76 6.05
N ALA A 278 -2.44 -5.34 7.29
CA ALA A 278 -3.04 -5.85 8.53
C ALA A 278 -2.82 -7.36 8.77
N ASN A 279 -1.71 -7.90 8.29
CA ASN A 279 -1.28 -9.27 8.56
C ASN A 279 0.19 -9.29 8.97
N GLU A 280 0.50 -10.17 9.91
CA GLU A 280 1.87 -10.64 10.12
C GLU A 280 2.18 -11.73 9.08
N THR A 281 3.38 -11.66 8.49
CA THR A 281 3.86 -12.67 7.55
C THR A 281 5.04 -13.48 8.09
N ASP A 282 5.59 -13.10 9.25
CA ASP A 282 6.71 -13.74 9.95
C ASP A 282 8.00 -13.79 9.12
N CYS A 283 8.18 -12.80 8.24
CA CYS A 283 9.33 -12.63 7.36
C CYS A 283 10.25 -11.50 7.89
N MET A 284 11.56 -11.60 8.02
CA MET A 284 12.46 -12.74 7.96
C MET A 284 12.73 -13.19 9.41
N VAL A 285 14.00 -13.33 9.80
CA VAL A 285 14.45 -13.59 11.17
C VAL A 285 14.52 -12.30 12.00
N GLY A 286 14.71 -12.41 13.31
CA GLY A 286 14.80 -11.27 14.21
C GLY A 286 13.44 -10.77 14.70
N TYR A 287 13.46 -9.78 15.58
CA TYR A 287 12.32 -8.97 15.96
C TYR A 287 12.66 -7.48 15.80
N SER A 288 13.13 -7.16 14.59
CA SER A 288 13.76 -5.88 14.20
C SER A 288 12.86 -4.63 14.29
N ALA A 289 11.61 -4.77 14.74
CA ALA A 289 10.83 -3.64 15.24
C ALA A 289 11.50 -3.01 16.48
N VAL A 290 12.17 -3.80 17.33
CA VAL A 290 12.77 -3.33 18.58
C VAL A 290 13.82 -2.25 18.33
N PRO A 291 14.86 -2.45 17.49
CA PRO A 291 15.81 -1.38 17.16
C PRO A 291 15.15 -0.10 16.66
N VAL A 292 14.07 -0.21 15.88
CA VAL A 292 13.34 0.96 15.34
C VAL A 292 12.64 1.74 16.45
N VAL A 293 11.92 1.05 17.35
CA VAL A 293 11.22 1.67 18.48
C VAL A 293 12.21 2.29 19.46
N VAL A 294 13.30 1.57 19.77
CA VAL A 294 14.34 2.04 20.69
C VAL A 294 15.11 3.22 20.12
N ASP A 295 15.50 3.18 18.84
CA ASP A 295 16.18 4.31 18.17
C ASP A 295 15.34 5.59 18.22
N ALA A 296 14.04 5.48 17.94
CA ALA A 296 13.11 6.62 18.06
C ALA A 296 13.02 7.14 19.50
N TYR A 297 12.88 6.25 20.50
CA TYR A 297 12.80 6.67 21.90
C TYR A 297 14.09 7.37 22.37
N LEU A 298 15.26 6.77 22.09
CA LEU A 298 16.56 7.31 22.51
C LEU A 298 16.90 8.63 21.80
N LYS A 299 16.44 8.83 20.56
CA LYS A 299 16.56 10.12 19.84
C LYS A 299 15.55 11.17 20.30
N GLY A 300 14.68 10.86 21.26
CA GLY A 300 13.79 11.81 21.91
C GLY A 300 12.45 12.04 21.23
N PHE A 301 12.00 11.13 20.36
CA PHE A 301 10.63 11.13 19.85
C PHE A 301 9.65 10.77 20.99
N LYS A 302 8.55 11.54 21.11
CA LYS A 302 7.60 11.46 22.26
C LYS A 302 6.14 11.34 21.86
N GLY A 303 5.82 11.12 20.59
CA GLY A 303 4.44 11.03 20.11
C GLY A 303 3.79 9.66 20.29
N PHE A 304 4.37 8.81 21.15
CA PHE A 304 3.90 7.46 21.47
C PHE A 304 4.10 7.20 22.98
N ASP A 305 3.36 6.24 23.52
CA ASP A 305 3.45 5.86 24.94
C ASP A 305 4.77 5.08 25.18
N ALA A 306 5.67 5.69 25.95
CA ALA A 306 6.97 5.12 26.28
C ALA A 306 6.89 3.87 27.16
N ASN A 307 5.90 3.78 28.06
CA ASN A 307 5.71 2.60 28.90
C ASN A 307 5.20 1.43 28.06
N LEU A 308 4.24 1.69 27.18
CA LEU A 308 3.77 0.70 26.22
C LEU A 308 4.88 0.27 25.25
N ALA A 309 5.74 1.21 24.83
CA ALA A 309 6.89 0.88 23.99
C ALA A 309 7.84 -0.11 24.67
N TYR A 310 8.21 0.16 25.93
CA TYR A 310 9.06 -0.76 26.70
C TYR A 310 8.37 -2.10 26.97
N GLU A 311 7.08 -2.08 27.29
CA GLU A 311 6.27 -3.30 27.46
C GLU A 311 6.30 -4.14 26.18
N ALA A 312 6.03 -3.53 25.01
CA ALA A 312 6.00 -4.21 23.72
C ALA A 312 7.37 -4.79 23.34
N VAL A 313 8.45 -4.04 23.56
CA VAL A 313 9.84 -4.51 23.36
C VAL A 313 10.11 -5.74 24.21
N LYS A 314 9.87 -5.64 25.53
CA LYS A 314 10.13 -6.73 26.47
C LYS A 314 9.25 -7.94 26.17
N ALA A 315 7.95 -7.74 25.94
CA ALA A 315 7.02 -8.82 25.64
C ALA A 315 7.39 -9.54 24.35
N THR A 316 7.93 -8.84 23.35
CA THR A 316 8.37 -9.43 22.08
C THR A 316 9.64 -10.28 22.26
N ALA A 317 10.65 -9.77 22.98
CA ALA A 317 11.91 -10.49 23.23
C ALA A 317 11.73 -11.69 24.16
N MET A 318 10.79 -11.64 25.10
CA MET A 318 10.58 -12.69 26.12
C MET A 318 9.74 -13.89 25.67
N ARG A 319 9.45 -14.02 24.37
CA ARG A 319 8.62 -15.12 23.82
C ARG A 319 9.43 -16.42 23.72
N ASP A 320 8.75 -17.54 23.50
CA ASP A 320 9.39 -18.87 23.43
C ASP A 320 9.49 -19.43 22.00
N GLU A 321 9.01 -18.68 21.00
CA GLU A 321 9.03 -19.10 19.60
C GLU A 321 10.31 -18.72 18.86
N SER A 322 10.51 -19.29 17.67
CA SER A 322 11.59 -18.95 16.73
C SER A 322 13.00 -18.95 17.35
N GLY A 323 13.25 -19.85 18.30
CA GLY A 323 14.57 -20.01 18.93
C GLY A 323 14.82 -19.14 20.15
N LEU A 324 13.91 -18.23 20.51
CA LEU A 324 14.05 -17.38 21.70
C LEU A 324 14.10 -18.18 23.00
N LYS A 325 13.38 -19.32 23.07
CA LYS A 325 13.50 -20.24 24.21
C LYS A 325 14.93 -20.77 24.38
N SER A 326 15.58 -21.15 23.28
CA SER A 326 16.95 -21.63 23.28
C SER A 326 17.93 -20.51 23.62
N VAL A 327 17.77 -19.31 23.06
CA VAL A 327 18.62 -18.16 23.39
C VAL A 327 18.54 -17.82 24.88
N LYS A 328 17.34 -17.73 25.46
CA LYS A 328 17.19 -17.45 26.89
C LYS A 328 17.77 -18.53 27.80
N ALA A 329 17.75 -19.80 27.37
CA ALA A 329 18.22 -20.92 28.17
C ALA A 329 19.72 -21.23 28.00
N LEU A 330 20.26 -21.02 26.79
CA LEU A 330 21.58 -21.49 26.37
C LEU A 330 22.50 -20.36 25.89
N GLY A 331 21.96 -19.18 25.60
CA GLY A 331 22.69 -18.06 24.98
C GLY A 331 22.86 -18.19 23.46
N PHE A 332 22.34 -19.26 22.84
CA PHE A 332 22.38 -19.49 21.40
C PHE A 332 21.27 -20.44 20.94
N ILE A 333 21.09 -20.58 19.63
CA ILE A 333 20.14 -21.53 19.02
C ILE A 333 20.94 -22.74 18.51
N PRO A 334 20.72 -23.97 19.05
CA PRO A 334 21.43 -25.16 18.59
C PRO A 334 21.26 -25.43 17.10
N ALA A 335 22.35 -25.83 16.44
CA ALA A 335 22.38 -26.00 14.98
C ALA A 335 21.40 -27.06 14.44
N ASP A 336 21.07 -28.04 15.27
CA ASP A 336 20.16 -29.16 15.02
C ASP A 336 18.71 -28.87 15.43
N SER A 337 18.42 -27.71 16.02
CA SER A 337 17.08 -27.37 16.53
C SER A 337 16.17 -26.69 15.50
N GLU A 338 16.70 -25.76 14.69
CA GLU A 338 15.92 -25.05 13.67
C GLU A 338 16.79 -24.46 12.54
N VAL A 339 16.14 -24.13 11.43
CA VAL A 339 16.78 -23.46 10.28
C VAL A 339 17.16 -22.01 10.62
N GLU A 340 18.23 -21.54 9.97
CA GLU A 340 18.76 -20.17 10.11
C GLU A 340 19.21 -19.80 11.54
N ASN A 341 19.52 -20.80 12.37
CA ASN A 341 19.87 -20.64 13.78
C ASN A 341 20.99 -19.60 14.04
N VAL A 342 22.10 -19.64 13.28
CA VAL A 342 23.20 -18.66 13.43
C VAL A 342 22.70 -17.24 13.14
N SER A 343 22.00 -17.05 12.01
CA SER A 343 21.47 -15.74 11.63
C SER A 343 20.46 -15.21 12.66
N LYS A 344 19.52 -16.06 13.11
CA LYS A 344 18.57 -15.70 14.17
C LYS A 344 19.27 -15.30 15.46
N GLY A 345 20.23 -16.10 15.93
CA GLY A 345 20.97 -15.80 17.15
C GLY A 345 21.74 -14.48 17.08
N LEU A 346 22.37 -14.18 15.93
CA LEU A 346 23.07 -12.92 15.72
C LEU A 346 22.12 -11.71 15.62
N GLU A 347 20.98 -11.85 14.96
CA GLU A 347 19.99 -10.76 14.87
C GLU A 347 19.33 -10.51 16.24
N TYR A 348 19.03 -11.56 17.01
CA TYR A 348 18.52 -11.40 18.38
C TYR A 348 19.52 -10.69 19.29
N ALA A 349 20.83 -10.95 19.14
CA ALA A 349 21.86 -10.22 19.89
C ALA A 349 21.99 -8.73 19.51
N ILE A 350 21.46 -8.31 18.35
CA ILE A 350 21.35 -6.89 17.97
C ILE A 350 20.06 -6.29 18.54
N ASP A 351 18.99 -7.07 18.57
CA ASP A 351 17.68 -6.65 19.04
C ASP A 351 17.58 -6.57 20.59
N ASP A 352 18.32 -7.42 21.33
CA ASP A 352 18.48 -7.44 22.81
C ASP A 352 19.36 -6.28 23.33
#